data_AF-A0A514WLX7-F1
#
_entry.id   AF-A0A514WLX7-F1
#
_cell.length_a   1.000
_cell.length_b   1.000
_cell.length_c   1.000
_cell.angle_alpha   90.00
_cell.angle_beta   90.00
_cell.angle_gamma   90.00
#
_symmetry.space_group_name_H-M   'P 1'
#
loop_
_entity.id
_entity.type
_entity.pdbx_description
1 polymer ?
#
loop_
_entity_poly.entity_id
_entity_poly.type
_entity_poly.pdbx_seq_one_letter_code
_entity_poly.pdbx_strand_id
1 'polypeptide(L)'
;MNMQASIPPAQDVPLVADDDVSRFAPMRCPHCDSRARNRTSKTVTGQHREVFYQCTFIPCGHTWRASLVYDYGIVPSGIPNPKVDLPLKQMTRQEALEVLRPRDPSQPDMFDAPPGH
;
A
#
# COMPACT_ATOMS: atom_id res chain seq x y z
N MET A 1 14.56 33.87 -32.60
CA MET A 1 15.28 32.98 -31.67
C MET A 1 14.27 32.04 -31.03
N ASN A 2 14.29 30.75 -31.38
CA ASN A 2 13.30 29.76 -30.98
C ASN A 2 13.88 28.92 -29.84
N MET A 3 13.36 29.07 -28.61
CA MET A 3 13.80 28.32 -27.43
C MET A 3 12.89 27.10 -27.28
N GLN A 4 13.21 26.00 -27.97
CA GLN A 4 12.57 24.71 -27.73
C GLN A 4 13.13 24.14 -26.42
N ALA A 5 12.33 24.15 -25.36
CA ALA A 5 12.63 23.42 -24.14
C ALA A 5 12.38 21.93 -24.39
N SER A 6 13.46 21.18 -24.60
CA SER A 6 13.45 19.73 -24.69
C SER A 6 13.17 19.16 -23.29
N ILE A 7 11.97 18.61 -23.08
CA ILE A 7 11.62 17.84 -21.88
C ILE A 7 12.39 16.52 -21.94
N PRO A 8 13.25 16.18 -20.96
CA PRO A 8 13.98 14.92 -20.97
C PRO A 8 13.00 13.74 -20.78
N PRO A 9 13.28 12.57 -21.39
CA PRO A 9 12.43 11.40 -21.27
C PRO A 9 12.36 10.92 -19.82
N ALA A 10 11.15 10.53 -19.41
CA ALA A 10 10.86 9.96 -18.11
C ALA A 10 11.83 8.81 -17.82
N GLN A 11 12.70 9.01 -16.84
CA GLN A 11 13.54 7.95 -16.32
C GLN A 11 12.64 7.05 -15.46
N ASP A 12 12.54 5.78 -15.83
CA ASP A 12 11.95 4.72 -15.01
C ASP A 12 12.67 4.70 -13.67
N VAL A 13 12.05 5.33 -12.66
CA VAL A 13 12.48 5.19 -11.28
C VAL A 13 12.23 3.73 -10.91
N PRO A 14 13.25 2.97 -10.47
CA PRO A 14 13.05 1.61 -10.03
C PRO A 14 11.96 1.61 -8.96
N LEU A 15 10.84 0.93 -9.22
CA LEU A 15 9.87 0.57 -8.19
C LEU A 15 10.66 -0.20 -7.14
N VAL A 16 10.92 0.47 -6.01
CA VAL A 16 11.78 0.01 -4.92
C VAL A 16 11.35 -1.39 -4.50
N ALA A 17 12.03 -2.40 -5.02
CA ALA A 17 11.95 -3.77 -4.58
C ALA A 17 13.07 -3.94 -3.57
N ASP A 18 12.75 -3.73 -2.29
CA ASP A 18 13.63 -4.14 -1.20
C ASP A 18 12.80 -4.93 -0.19
N ASP A 19 13.06 -6.23 -0.19
CA ASP A 19 12.70 -7.25 0.79
C ASP A 19 13.05 -6.85 2.23
N ASP A 20 12.23 -6.00 2.87
CA ASP A 20 12.26 -5.82 4.33
C ASP A 20 11.03 -6.52 4.92
N VAL A 21 11.28 -7.62 5.62
CA VAL A 21 10.31 -8.51 6.28
C VAL A 21 9.65 -7.81 7.49
N SER A 22 8.94 -6.72 7.22
CA SER A 22 7.95 -6.14 8.09
C SER A 22 6.79 -5.70 7.21
N ARG A 23 5.61 -6.27 7.42
CA ARG A 23 4.40 -6.07 6.59
C ARG A 23 3.91 -4.61 6.49
N PHE A 24 4.63 -3.66 7.09
CA PHE A 24 4.44 -2.22 6.93
C PHE A 24 5.72 -1.61 6.38
N ALA A 25 5.68 -1.14 5.13
CA ALA A 25 6.76 -0.33 4.56
C ALA A 25 7.04 0.86 5.51
N PRO A 26 8.28 1.01 6.03
CA PRO A 26 8.59 2.13 6.90
C PRO A 26 8.46 3.44 6.11
N MET A 27 7.74 4.42 6.67
CA MET A 27 7.66 5.75 6.07
C MET A 27 9.07 6.32 5.88
N ARG A 28 9.34 6.91 4.72
CA ARG A 28 10.63 7.52 4.41
C ARG A 28 10.55 9.04 4.53
N CYS A 29 11.66 9.64 4.93
CA CYS A 29 11.75 11.09 5.07
C CYS A 29 11.84 11.75 3.69
N PRO A 30 11.04 12.80 3.39
CA PRO A 30 11.06 13.46 2.08
C PRO A 30 12.37 14.23 1.79
N HIS A 31 13.21 14.46 2.79
CA HIS A 31 14.45 15.22 2.63
C HIS A 31 15.71 14.36 2.42
N CYS A 32 15.77 13.18 3.05
CA CYS A 32 16.99 12.37 3.10
C CYS A 32 16.74 10.88 2.83
N ASP A 33 15.50 10.51 2.51
CA ASP A 33 15.01 9.15 2.28
C ASP A 33 15.29 8.13 3.40
N SER A 34 15.83 8.59 4.53
CA SER A 34 16.11 7.77 5.70
C SER A 34 14.80 7.32 6.35
N ARG A 35 14.85 6.15 7.01
CA ARG A 35 13.68 5.59 7.70
C ARG A 35 13.13 6.56 8.74
N ALA A 36 11.80 6.61 8.84
CA ALA A 36 11.11 7.38 9.87
C ALA A 36 10.72 6.50 11.05
N ARG A 37 10.78 7.06 12.26
CA ARG A 37 10.23 6.46 13.47
C ARG A 37 8.86 7.07 13.78
N ASN A 38 7.84 6.23 13.91
CA ASN A 38 6.55 6.65 14.45
C ASN A 38 6.71 7.01 15.94
N ARG A 39 6.30 8.22 16.32
CA ARG A 39 6.35 8.72 17.70
C ARG A 39 5.01 8.58 18.41
N THR A 40 3.95 8.97 17.73
CA THR A 40 2.60 8.99 18.29
C THR A 40 1.61 8.90 17.16
N SER A 41 0.46 8.31 17.45
CA SER A 41 -0.66 8.32 16.52
C SER A 41 -1.93 8.64 17.27
N LYS A 42 -2.80 9.41 16.62
CA LYS A 42 -4.07 9.87 17.16
C LYS A 42 -5.18 9.47 16.20
N THR A 43 -6.17 8.74 16.70
CA THR A 43 -7.39 8.47 15.95
C THR A 43 -8.24 9.74 15.95
N VAL A 44 -8.54 10.27 14.78
CA VAL A 44 -9.34 11.49 14.62
C VAL A 44 -10.81 11.12 14.36
N THR A 45 -11.05 10.16 13.48
CA THR A 45 -12.36 9.56 13.23
C THR A 45 -12.23 8.04 13.14
N GLY A 46 -13.35 7.30 13.06
CA GLY A 46 -13.32 5.85 12.86
C GLY A 46 -12.58 5.40 11.60
N GLN A 47 -12.41 6.30 10.62
CA GLN A 47 -11.80 6.04 9.31
C GLN A 47 -10.56 6.91 9.04
N HIS A 48 -10.09 7.67 10.03
CA HIS A 48 -8.94 8.55 9.87
C HIS A 48 -8.07 8.59 11.11
N ARG A 49 -6.77 8.37 10.91
CA ARG A 49 -5.73 8.42 11.93
C ARG A 49 -4.61 9.36 11.50
N GLU A 50 -4.23 10.26 12.38
CA GLU A 50 -3.02 11.07 12.24
C GLU A 50 -1.84 10.33 12.87
N VAL A 51 -0.70 10.32 12.19
CA VAL A 51 0.52 9.68 12.66
C VAL A 51 1.67 10.68 12.59
N PHE A 52 2.38 10.83 13.69
CA PHE A 52 3.53 11.73 13.80
C PHE A 52 4.82 10.93 13.68
N TYR A 53 5.65 11.33 12.72
CA TYR A 53 6.90 10.69 12.37
C TYR A 53 8.09 11.60 12.65
N GLN A 54 9.21 11.00 13.01
CA GLN A 54 10.50 11.68 13.15
C GLN A 54 11.55 10.91 12.37
N CYS A 55 12.37 11.63 11.59
CA CYS A 55 13.51 11.06 10.89
C CYS A 55 14.53 10.48 11.88
N THR A 56 15.06 9.29 11.58
CA THR A 56 16.13 8.68 12.40
C THR A 56 17.51 9.27 12.09
N PHE A 57 17.70 9.87 10.92
CA PHE A 57 18.95 10.52 10.56
C PHE A 57 19.06 11.86 11.30
N ILE A 58 19.92 11.89 12.32
CA ILE A 58 20.09 13.02 13.26
C ILE A 58 20.34 14.35 12.55
N PRO A 59 21.21 14.44 11.52
CA PRO A 59 21.43 15.71 10.81
C PRO A 59 20.21 16.24 10.07
N CYS A 60 19.31 15.36 9.62
CA CYS A 60 18.04 15.78 9.03
C CYS A 60 17.04 16.16 10.12
N GLY A 61 16.82 15.30 11.12
CA GLY A 61 15.95 15.56 12.27
C GLY A 61 14.49 15.87 11.94
N HIS A 62 14.10 15.82 10.67
CA HIS A 62 12.80 16.27 10.19
C HIS A 62 11.67 15.51 10.86
N THR A 63 10.62 16.23 11.24
CA THR A 63 9.44 15.70 11.93
C THR A 63 8.20 16.13 11.16
N TRP A 64 7.30 15.19 10.89
CA TRP A 64 6.11 15.44 10.08
C TRP A 64 4.89 14.66 10.57
N ARG A 65 3.72 15.08 10.11
CA ARG A 65 2.45 14.37 10.30
C ARG A 65 2.02 13.73 8.99
N ALA A 66 1.65 12.47 9.02
CA ALA A 66 0.99 11.76 7.93
C ALA A 66 -0.45 11.42 8.32
N SER A 67 -1.33 11.38 7.32
CA SER A 67 -2.73 10.99 7.48
C SER A 67 -2.92 9.59 6.93
N LEU A 68 -3.36 8.65 7.77
CA LEU A 68 -3.82 7.33 7.36
C LEU A 68 -5.35 7.39 7.26
N VAL A 69 -5.88 7.09 6.08
CA VAL A 69 -7.31 7.13 5.77
C VAL A 69 -7.71 5.81 5.14
N TYR A 70 -8.93 5.35 5.41
CA TYR A 70 -9.53 4.25 4.67
C TYR A 70 -10.18 4.81 3.41
N ASP A 71 -9.68 4.46 2.23
CA ASP A 71 -10.19 4.99 0.96
C ASP A 71 -11.43 4.23 0.49
N TYR A 72 -11.36 2.90 0.45
CA TYR A 72 -12.46 2.01 0.06
C TYR A 72 -12.28 0.60 0.61
N GLY A 73 -13.39 -0.14 0.74
CA GLY A 73 -13.37 -1.57 1.03
C GLY A 73 -13.18 -2.39 -0.23
N ILE A 74 -12.32 -3.41 -0.19
CA ILE A 74 -12.11 -4.33 -1.32
C ILE A 74 -13.19 -5.43 -1.31
N VAL A 75 -13.58 -5.89 -0.12
CA VAL A 75 -14.61 -6.91 0.13
C VAL A 75 -15.47 -6.41 1.29
N PRO A 76 -16.79 -6.66 1.28
CA PRO A 76 -17.65 -6.34 2.41
C PRO A 76 -17.22 -7.07 3.69
N SER A 77 -17.34 -6.41 4.84
CA SER A 77 -17.16 -7.05 6.14
C SER A 77 -18.26 -8.07 6.39
N GLY A 78 -17.93 -9.23 6.97
CA GLY A 78 -18.92 -10.19 7.47
C GLY A 78 -19.71 -9.69 8.68
N ILE A 79 -19.25 -8.60 9.30
CA ILE A 79 -19.92 -7.91 10.41
C ILE A 79 -19.84 -6.40 10.13
N PRO A 80 -20.75 -5.84 9.30
CA PRO A 80 -20.72 -4.43 8.94
C PRO A 80 -21.12 -3.55 10.13
N ASN A 81 -20.35 -2.49 10.38
CA ASN A 81 -20.70 -1.47 11.37
C ASN A 81 -21.52 -0.37 10.68
N PRO A 82 -22.78 -0.10 11.09
CA PRO A 82 -23.63 0.89 10.43
C PRO A 82 -23.14 2.34 10.58
N LYS A 83 -22.18 2.60 11.48
CA LYS A 83 -21.56 3.93 11.65
C LYS A 83 -20.41 4.19 10.65
N VAL A 84 -19.99 3.18 9.90
CA VAL A 84 -18.88 3.27 8.95
C VAL A 84 -19.46 3.44 7.55
N ASP A 85 -19.21 4.60 6.96
CA ASP A 85 -19.54 4.89 5.57
C ASP A 85 -18.26 4.82 4.74
N LEU A 86 -17.97 3.63 4.21
CA LEU A 86 -16.80 3.36 3.35
C LEU A 86 -17.29 2.79 2.03
N PRO A 87 -16.97 3.42 0.88
CA PRO A 87 -17.37 2.88 -0.41
C PRO A 87 -16.69 1.54 -0.68
N LEU A 88 -17.40 0.63 -1.34
CA LEU A 88 -16.81 -0.61 -1.84
C LEU A 88 -16.23 -0.39 -3.24
N LYS A 89 -15.01 -0.88 -3.48
CA LYS A 89 -14.43 -0.89 -4.82
C LYS A 89 -15.30 -1.77 -5.72
N GLN A 90 -15.78 -1.19 -6.82
CA GLN A 90 -16.46 -1.96 -7.85
C GLN A 90 -15.43 -2.81 -8.58
N MET A 91 -15.56 -4.13 -8.45
CA MET A 91 -14.78 -5.05 -9.27
C MET A 91 -15.27 -4.97 -10.71
N THR A 92 -14.35 -4.78 -11.65
CA THR A 92 -14.70 -4.78 -13.07
C THR A 92 -15.14 -6.18 -13.50
N ARG A 93 -15.95 -6.26 -14.55
CA ARG A 93 -16.39 -7.55 -15.12
C ARG A 93 -15.20 -8.44 -15.48
N GLN A 94 -14.10 -7.86 -15.98
CA GLN A 94 -12.91 -8.60 -16.38
C GLN A 94 -12.20 -9.22 -15.17
N GLU A 95 -11.98 -8.45 -14.11
CA GLU A 95 -11.42 -8.96 -12.84
C GLU A 95 -12.30 -10.09 -12.26
N ALA A 96 -13.63 -9.92 -12.30
CA ALA A 96 -14.55 -10.96 -11.83
C ALA A 96 -14.47 -12.25 -12.67
N LEU A 97 -14.39 -12.12 -13.99
CA LEU A 97 -14.25 -13.26 -14.90
C LEU A 97 -12.92 -13.99 -14.73
N GLU A 98 -11.85 -13.26 -14.44
CA GLU A 98 -10.53 -13.84 -14.18
C GLU A 98 -10.50 -14.62 -12.86
N VAL A 99 -11.13 -14.08 -11.81
CA VAL A 99 -11.35 -14.81 -10.54
C VAL A 99 -12.18 -16.08 -10.76
N LEU A 100 -13.17 -16.03 -11.65
CA LEU A 100 -14.04 -17.17 -11.99
C LEU A 100 -13.44 -18.10 -13.05
N ARG A 101 -12.23 -17.84 -13.54
CA ARG A 101 -11.62 -18.65 -14.59
C ARG A 101 -11.46 -20.09 -14.10
N PRO A 102 -11.90 -21.10 -14.88
CA PRO A 102 -11.73 -22.49 -14.49
C PRO A 102 -10.24 -22.80 -14.28
N ARG A 103 -9.94 -23.42 -13.14
CA ARG A 103 -8.57 -23.86 -12.79
C ARG A 103 -8.08 -24.87 -13.83
N ASP A 104 -6.81 -24.75 -14.21
CA ASP A 104 -6.17 -25.69 -15.13
C ASP A 104 -5.96 -27.04 -14.41
N PRO A 105 -6.57 -28.15 -14.88
CA PRO A 105 -6.41 -29.46 -14.26
C PRO A 105 -4.97 -30.00 -14.34
N SER A 106 -4.09 -29.41 -15.16
CA SER A 106 -2.68 -29.77 -15.25
C SER A 106 -1.78 -29.05 -14.23
N GLN A 107 -2.30 -28.06 -13.49
CA GLN A 107 -1.64 -27.48 -12.31
C GLN A 107 -2.21 -28.10 -11.03
N PRO A 108 -1.55 -29.13 -10.45
CA PRO A 108 -1.93 -29.62 -9.13
C PRO A 108 -1.76 -28.53 -8.06
N ASP A 109 -2.71 -28.45 -7.12
CA ASP A 109 -2.69 -27.47 -6.03
C ASP A 109 -1.50 -27.76 -5.08
N MET A 110 -0.97 -26.72 -4.43
CA MET A 110 0.15 -26.84 -3.48
C MET A 110 -0.21 -27.74 -2.28
N PHE A 111 -1.50 -27.89 -1.99
CA PHE A 111 -2.04 -28.73 -0.91
C PHE A 111 -2.67 -30.05 -1.38
N ASP A 112 -2.72 -30.31 -2.70
CA ASP A 112 -3.15 -31.59 -3.28
C ASP A 112 -2.00 -32.61 -3.38
N ALA A 113 -0.82 -32.27 -2.82
CA ALA A 113 0.25 -33.24 -2.68
C ALA A 113 -0.28 -34.43 -1.86
N PRO A 114 -0.28 -35.66 -2.41
CA PRO A 114 -0.67 -36.83 -1.64
C PRO A 114 0.25 -36.89 -0.41
N PRO A 115 -0.28 -37.24 0.79
CA PRO A 115 0.57 -37.39 1.96
C PRO A 115 1.69 -38.37 1.64
N GLY A 116 2.91 -37.84 1.55
CA GLY A 116 4.10 -38.63 1.24
C GLY A 116 4.38 -39.64 2.34
N HIS A 117 4.81 -40.82 1.91
CA HIS A 117 5.38 -41.90 2.72
C HIS A 117 6.57 -41.45 3.59
#